data_AF-A0A9P6E8W3-F1
#
_entry.id   AF-A0A9P6E8W3-F1
#
_cell.length_a   1.000
_cell.length_b   1.000
_cell.length_c   1.000
_cell.angle_alpha   90.00
_cell.angle_beta   90.00
_cell.angle_gamma   90.00
#
_symmetry.space_group_name_H-M   'P 1'
#
loop_
_entity.id
_entity.type
_entity.pdbx_description
1 polymer ?
#
loop_
_entity_poly.entity_id
_entity_poly.type
_entity_poly.pdbx_seq_one_letter_code
_entity_poly.pdbx_strand_id
1 'polypeptide(L)'
;MAYPTVVALDTDGTIWENYLDSKRWGKGARAQVKIEDNIDRVDRRLLRDKTNHAFWIRIHNEISMVVTDILKHGAKLAIVSRNPSKALSDRALYYFKTINPKDNKEYGIIHLVNYDEVKNETKILPFNRIHGWSKSDYQDMLMFDDEAFNNCVRIHLGVSFQFIRDKKKGLTWASYQEGLKAWRRSKNLSIAPSPGFVPRRELIGFSGLPTYWINLVNRREGTVETKVPYRWGFALYVADNIEIAKYFSGWNGNFVPDVKSYVCEVWTKDYDAWMRLNKIWVPEHSGALMQMNNMHWSAEQTGKNQEDRDHTIATNWHVYAPYVLFSQHHWMKGMPGQPKQRWPEMVVYTQIQRSLIEIVQLSTDALKKVANHQPHPFHRQFKTWHITAPPPTRQEFLKYGEKDVYKLSA
;
A
#
# COMPACT_ATOMS: atom_id res chain seq x y z
N MET A 1 6.98 -9.42 -20.61
CA MET A 1 6.22 -8.46 -19.78
C MET A 1 7.13 -7.96 -18.67
N ALA A 2 6.94 -6.73 -18.17
CA ALA A 2 7.73 -6.21 -17.05
C ALA A 2 7.58 -7.09 -15.79
N TYR A 3 8.64 -7.13 -14.97
CA TYR A 3 8.75 -7.97 -13.78
C TYR A 3 9.50 -7.23 -12.66
N PRO A 4 9.15 -7.41 -11.37
CA PRO A 4 9.91 -6.80 -10.27
C PRO A 4 11.38 -7.21 -10.29
N THR A 5 12.27 -6.31 -9.86
CA THR A 5 13.69 -6.63 -9.70
C THR A 5 13.96 -7.44 -8.43
N VAL A 6 13.15 -7.20 -7.38
CA VAL A 6 13.18 -7.93 -6.12
C VAL A 6 11.76 -8.40 -5.78
N VAL A 7 11.62 -9.68 -5.45
CA VAL A 7 10.39 -10.23 -4.87
C VAL A 7 10.71 -10.73 -3.46
N ALA A 8 10.07 -10.11 -2.47
CA ALA A 8 10.24 -10.42 -1.06
C ALA A 8 9.06 -11.25 -0.55
N LEU A 9 9.38 -12.32 0.18
CA LEU A 9 8.40 -13.18 0.83
C LEU A 9 8.59 -13.09 2.34
N ASP A 10 7.49 -12.89 3.08
CA ASP A 10 7.47 -13.24 4.49
C ASP A 10 7.52 -14.78 4.68
N THR A 11 7.55 -15.25 5.92
CA THR A 11 7.75 -16.65 6.28
C THR A 11 6.48 -17.26 6.89
N ASP A 12 6.23 -17.01 8.18
CA ASP A 12 5.11 -17.57 8.94
C ASP A 12 3.76 -17.06 8.42
N GLY A 13 2.89 -17.93 7.93
CA GLY A 13 1.60 -17.55 7.32
C GLY A 13 1.67 -17.16 5.84
N THR A 14 2.89 -17.07 5.29
CA THR A 14 3.15 -16.71 3.89
C THR A 14 3.78 -17.86 3.10
N ILE A 15 4.95 -18.36 3.53
CA ILE A 15 5.63 -19.53 2.94
C ILE A 15 5.12 -20.83 3.57
N TRP A 16 4.87 -20.83 4.88
CA TRP A 16 4.39 -22.02 5.59
C TRP A 16 3.28 -21.70 6.59
N GLU A 17 2.50 -22.73 6.89
CA GLU A 17 1.49 -22.74 7.94
C GLU A 17 2.13 -22.70 9.32
N ASN A 18 1.43 -22.05 10.27
CA ASN A 18 1.81 -21.88 11.68
C ASN A 18 3.09 -21.04 11.89
N TYR A 19 3.34 -20.72 13.16
CA TYR A 19 4.43 -19.86 13.58
C TYR A 19 5.63 -20.68 14.07
N LEU A 20 6.80 -20.42 13.51
CA LEU A 20 8.07 -21.03 13.90
C LEU A 20 8.63 -20.32 15.15
N ASP A 21 8.01 -20.57 16.30
CA ASP A 21 8.28 -19.86 17.55
C ASP A 21 9.54 -20.34 18.28
N SER A 22 10.61 -19.54 18.25
CA SER A 22 11.84 -19.83 19.00
C SER A 22 11.68 -19.94 20.53
N LYS A 23 10.57 -19.42 21.10
CA LYS A 23 10.26 -19.56 22.53
C LYS A 23 9.66 -20.92 22.87
N ARG A 24 9.17 -21.67 21.88
CA ARG A 24 8.49 -22.97 22.06
C ARG A 24 9.27 -24.14 21.48
N TRP A 25 9.86 -23.94 20.30
CA TRP A 25 10.67 -24.96 19.64
C TRP A 25 11.97 -25.23 20.41
N GLY A 26 12.38 -26.48 20.47
CA GLY A 26 13.58 -26.95 21.16
C GLY A 26 13.57 -26.70 22.66
N LYS A 27 12.40 -26.73 23.31
CA LYS A 27 12.25 -26.51 24.76
C LYS A 27 11.77 -27.73 25.53
N GLY A 28 11.47 -28.83 24.86
CA GLY A 28 11.07 -30.08 25.50
C GLY A 28 12.25 -30.90 26.01
N ALA A 29 11.95 -32.07 26.56
CA ALA A 29 12.96 -33.00 27.05
C ALA A 29 13.90 -33.43 25.91
N ARG A 30 15.21 -33.50 26.22
CA ARG A 30 16.27 -33.90 25.28
C ARG A 30 16.48 -32.94 24.09
N ALA A 31 16.10 -31.67 24.27
CA ALA A 31 16.43 -30.63 23.30
C ALA A 31 17.93 -30.55 23.01
N GLN A 32 18.27 -30.41 21.73
CA GLN A 32 19.60 -30.06 21.29
C GLN A 32 19.93 -28.63 21.70
N VAL A 33 21.21 -28.36 21.94
CA VAL A 33 21.71 -27.05 22.39
C VAL A 33 21.35 -25.95 21.41
N LYS A 34 21.53 -26.21 20.11
CA LYS A 34 21.14 -25.29 19.04
C LYS A 34 19.67 -25.50 18.69
N ILE A 35 18.89 -24.43 18.72
CA ILE A 35 17.43 -24.51 18.56
C ILE A 35 17.06 -25.08 17.18
N GLU A 36 17.78 -24.70 16.13
CA GLU A 36 17.56 -25.14 14.76
C GLU A 36 17.83 -26.64 14.56
N ASP A 37 18.68 -27.25 15.39
CA ASP A 37 18.95 -28.68 15.33
C ASP A 37 17.82 -29.51 15.97
N ASN A 38 16.83 -28.84 16.58
CA ASN A 38 15.58 -29.45 17.05
C ASN A 38 14.49 -29.54 15.97
N ILE A 39 14.74 -29.10 14.73
CA ILE A 39 13.81 -29.35 13.61
C ILE A 39 13.93 -30.82 13.17
N ASP A 40 12.81 -31.53 13.22
CA ASP A 40 12.60 -32.85 12.62
C ASP A 40 11.92 -32.71 11.25
N ARG A 41 12.45 -33.41 10.25
CA ARG A 41 11.85 -33.44 8.92
C ARG A 41 10.97 -34.68 8.81
N VAL A 42 9.65 -34.49 8.82
CA VAL A 42 8.69 -35.58 8.70
C VAL A 42 8.55 -36.03 7.25
N ASP A 43 8.37 -35.07 6.34
CA ASP A 43 8.28 -35.33 4.91
C ASP A 43 8.87 -34.18 4.08
N ARG A 44 8.54 -34.09 2.78
CA ARG A 44 9.02 -33.00 1.91
C ARG A 44 8.45 -31.62 2.26
N ARG A 45 7.36 -31.58 3.01
CA ARG A 45 6.51 -30.41 3.22
C ARG A 45 6.20 -30.13 4.68
N LEU A 46 6.34 -31.10 5.57
CA LEU A 46 6.10 -30.98 7.00
C LEU A 46 7.41 -31.06 7.79
N LEU A 47 7.64 -30.01 8.58
CA LEU A 47 8.67 -29.97 9.61
C LEU A 47 7.99 -29.89 10.97
N ARG A 48 8.57 -30.51 11.99
CA ARG A 48 8.07 -30.45 13.36
C ARG A 48 9.20 -30.29 14.36
N ASP A 49 8.86 -29.89 15.56
CA ASP A 49 9.82 -29.87 16.65
C ASP A 49 10.11 -31.30 17.15
N LYS A 50 11.39 -31.67 17.33
CA LYS A 50 11.82 -32.99 17.83
C LYS A 50 11.38 -33.28 19.25
N THR A 51 11.22 -32.23 20.06
CA THR A 51 11.00 -32.35 21.51
C THR A 51 9.53 -32.24 21.89
N ASN A 52 8.72 -31.64 21.02
CA ASN A 52 7.28 -31.55 21.15
C ASN A 52 6.61 -31.53 19.76
N HIS A 53 6.14 -32.70 19.32
CA HIS A 53 5.53 -32.89 18.00
C HIS A 53 4.22 -32.10 17.78
N ALA A 54 3.65 -31.45 18.81
CA ALA A 54 2.52 -30.55 18.65
C ALA A 54 2.88 -29.26 17.89
N PHE A 55 4.17 -28.89 17.87
CA PHE A 55 4.67 -27.75 17.11
C PHE A 55 5.18 -28.22 15.74
N TRP A 56 4.56 -27.70 14.69
CA TRP A 56 4.90 -28.05 13.31
C TRP A 56 4.61 -26.88 12.37
N ILE A 57 5.32 -26.88 11.25
CA ILE A 57 5.08 -25.98 10.12
C ILE A 57 4.97 -26.80 8.84
N ARG A 58 4.12 -26.35 7.92
CA ARG A 58 3.92 -27.00 6.63
C ARG A 58 4.07 -26.00 5.50
N ILE A 59 4.99 -26.21 4.57
CA ILE A 59 5.12 -25.34 3.40
C ILE A 59 3.85 -25.39 2.57
N HIS A 60 3.36 -24.22 2.14
CA HIS A 60 2.17 -24.12 1.30
C HIS A 60 2.41 -24.74 -0.09
N ASN A 61 1.33 -25.18 -0.74
CA ASN A 61 1.38 -26.02 -1.96
C ASN A 61 2.20 -25.40 -3.09
N GLU A 62 2.08 -24.08 -3.28
CA GLU A 62 2.50 -23.41 -4.52
C GLU A 62 3.80 -22.61 -4.38
N ILE A 63 4.45 -22.64 -3.21
CA ILE A 63 5.70 -21.89 -2.98
C ILE A 63 6.81 -22.31 -3.96
N SER A 64 6.96 -23.61 -4.21
CA SER A 64 7.97 -24.10 -5.16
C SER A 64 7.78 -23.47 -6.55
N MET A 65 6.54 -23.42 -7.02
CA MET A 65 6.18 -22.78 -8.30
C MET A 65 6.43 -21.27 -8.29
N VAL A 66 6.05 -20.58 -7.21
CA VAL A 66 6.29 -19.13 -7.04
C VAL A 66 7.78 -18.81 -7.07
N VAL A 67 8.61 -19.50 -6.27
CA VAL A 67 10.06 -19.28 -6.24
C VAL A 67 10.68 -19.58 -7.60
N THR A 68 10.25 -20.65 -8.27
CA THR A 68 10.72 -20.98 -9.62
C THR A 68 10.40 -19.85 -10.61
N ASP A 69 9.18 -19.27 -10.55
CA ASP A 69 8.78 -18.17 -11.43
C ASP A 69 9.61 -16.90 -11.20
N ILE A 70 9.87 -16.54 -9.93
CA ILE A 70 10.73 -15.41 -9.54
C ILE A 70 12.11 -15.55 -10.20
N LEU A 71 12.74 -16.71 -10.02
CA LEU A 71 14.08 -16.98 -10.53
C LEU A 71 14.12 -17.04 -12.05
N LYS A 72 13.07 -17.61 -12.69
CA LYS A 72 12.96 -17.73 -14.14
C LYS A 72 12.91 -16.37 -14.83
N HIS A 73 12.32 -15.36 -14.18
CA HIS A 73 12.26 -14.00 -14.68
C HIS A 73 13.44 -13.12 -14.25
N GLY A 74 14.45 -13.71 -13.59
CA GLY A 74 15.68 -13.00 -13.19
C GLY A 74 15.52 -12.09 -11.98
N ALA A 75 14.36 -12.08 -11.32
CA ALA A 75 14.17 -11.34 -10.07
C ALA A 75 15.03 -11.93 -8.95
N LYS A 76 15.46 -11.07 -8.04
CA LYS A 76 16.12 -11.47 -6.80
C LYS A 76 15.08 -11.90 -5.78
N LEU A 77 15.28 -13.07 -5.19
CA LEU A 77 14.45 -13.56 -4.10
C LEU A 77 14.93 -12.97 -2.79
N ALA A 78 14.03 -12.34 -2.03
CA ALA A 78 14.29 -11.90 -0.67
C ALA A 78 13.38 -12.63 0.33
N ILE A 79 13.92 -12.97 1.49
CA ILE A 79 13.15 -13.38 2.66
C ILE A 79 13.16 -12.21 3.63
N VAL A 80 11.98 -11.68 3.97
CA VAL A 80 11.86 -10.52 4.86
C VAL A 80 10.85 -10.86 5.93
N SER A 81 11.33 -11.20 7.12
CA SER A 81 10.52 -11.75 8.21
C SER A 81 10.80 -11.09 9.54
N ARG A 82 9.75 -10.96 10.36
CA ARG A 82 9.85 -10.49 11.75
C ARG A 82 10.09 -11.63 12.75
N ASN A 83 10.31 -12.86 12.28
CA ASN A 83 10.60 -13.98 13.15
C ASN A 83 11.87 -13.68 14.00
N PRO A 84 11.84 -13.91 15.33
CA PRO A 84 12.96 -13.60 16.21
C PRO A 84 14.15 -14.54 16.04
N SER A 85 14.01 -15.70 15.37
CA SER A 85 15.09 -16.67 15.21
C SER A 85 15.41 -16.93 13.74
N LYS A 86 16.39 -16.18 13.25
CA LYS A 86 16.96 -16.38 11.91
C LYS A 86 17.43 -17.81 11.69
N ALA A 87 18.20 -18.38 12.63
CA ALA A 87 18.74 -19.73 12.48
C ALA A 87 17.65 -20.80 12.30
N LEU A 88 16.51 -20.64 12.99
CA LEU A 88 15.38 -21.57 12.88
C LEU A 88 14.68 -21.43 11.53
N SER A 89 14.42 -20.20 11.07
CA SER A 89 13.86 -19.92 9.75
C SER A 89 14.76 -20.41 8.61
N ASP A 90 16.08 -20.14 8.69
CA ASP A 90 17.07 -20.58 7.70
C ASP A 90 17.09 -22.11 7.58
N ARG A 91 17.04 -22.81 8.73
CA ARG A 91 17.01 -24.27 8.76
C ARG A 91 15.72 -24.83 8.17
N ALA A 92 14.58 -24.20 8.42
CA ALA A 92 13.33 -24.58 7.77
C ALA A 92 13.41 -24.40 6.25
N LEU A 93 13.89 -23.24 5.79
CA LEU A 93 14.10 -22.94 4.37
C LEU A 93 15.15 -23.83 3.70
N TYR A 94 16.11 -24.38 4.46
CA TYR A 94 17.05 -25.39 3.97
C TYR A 94 16.37 -26.72 3.66
N TYR A 95 15.46 -27.17 4.53
CA TYR A 95 14.75 -28.44 4.33
C TYR A 95 13.66 -28.38 3.28
N PHE A 96 13.01 -27.22 3.14
CA PHE A 96 12.07 -26.99 2.06
C PHE A 96 12.80 -26.75 0.75
N LYS A 97 12.43 -27.52 -0.27
CA LYS A 97 13.16 -27.55 -1.54
C LYS A 97 12.31 -27.08 -2.71
N THR A 98 12.98 -26.52 -3.71
CA THR A 98 12.40 -26.08 -4.98
C THR A 98 13.37 -26.33 -6.14
N ILE A 99 12.87 -26.23 -7.37
CA ILE A 99 13.66 -26.41 -8.59
C ILE A 99 14.25 -25.05 -9.01
N ASN A 100 15.56 -25.00 -9.24
CA ASN A 100 16.18 -23.83 -9.85
C ASN A 100 15.98 -23.88 -11.39
N PRO A 101 15.31 -22.90 -12.00
CA PRO A 101 15.03 -22.93 -13.43
C PRO A 101 16.28 -22.81 -14.32
N LYS A 102 17.43 -22.45 -13.78
CA LYS A 102 18.68 -22.31 -14.55
C LYS A 102 19.34 -23.64 -14.90
N ASP A 103 19.28 -24.60 -13.99
CA ASP A 103 19.96 -25.90 -14.12
C ASP A 103 19.03 -27.10 -13.91
N ASN A 104 17.74 -26.84 -13.62
CA ASN A 104 16.70 -27.82 -13.35
C ASN A 104 17.02 -28.77 -12.18
N LYS A 105 17.85 -28.33 -11.22
CA LYS A 105 18.20 -29.10 -10.01
C LYS A 105 17.40 -28.63 -8.79
N GLU A 106 17.25 -29.54 -7.84
CA GLU A 106 16.54 -29.29 -6.58
C GLU A 106 17.51 -28.67 -5.54
N TYR A 107 17.13 -27.51 -4.99
CA TYR A 107 17.87 -26.80 -3.94
C TYR A 107 16.96 -26.51 -2.74
N GLY A 108 17.54 -26.45 -1.54
CA GLY A 108 16.88 -25.80 -0.41
C GLY A 108 16.60 -24.33 -0.77
N ILE A 109 15.41 -23.82 -0.45
CA ILE A 109 14.99 -22.46 -0.82
C ILE A 109 16.02 -21.44 -0.37
N ILE A 110 16.60 -21.61 0.82
CA ILE A 110 17.63 -20.72 1.39
C ILE A 110 18.83 -20.49 0.44
N HIS A 111 19.23 -21.49 -0.34
CA HIS A 111 20.37 -21.37 -1.27
C HIS A 111 20.06 -20.53 -2.52
N LEU A 112 18.78 -20.23 -2.74
CA LEU A 112 18.30 -19.42 -3.85
C LEU A 112 17.95 -17.99 -3.41
N VAL A 113 18.00 -17.71 -2.10
CA VAL A 113 17.73 -16.38 -1.53
C VAL A 113 18.92 -15.46 -1.76
N ASN A 114 18.65 -14.27 -2.28
CA ASN A 114 19.65 -13.22 -2.48
C ASN A 114 19.76 -12.28 -1.28
N TYR A 115 18.65 -12.02 -0.60
CA TYR A 115 18.59 -11.14 0.57
C TYR A 115 17.82 -11.83 1.69
N ASP A 116 18.48 -12.08 2.80
CA ASP A 116 17.95 -12.86 3.91
C ASP A 116 17.85 -11.99 5.16
N GLU A 117 16.68 -11.39 5.32
CA GLU A 117 16.35 -10.37 6.30
C GLU A 117 15.32 -10.90 7.31
N VAL A 118 15.70 -11.93 8.04
CA VAL A 118 14.93 -12.46 9.17
C VAL A 118 15.40 -11.79 10.46
N LYS A 119 14.64 -10.79 10.91
CA LYS A 119 14.92 -10.03 12.13
C LYS A 119 13.65 -9.40 12.68
N ASN A 120 13.45 -9.48 14.00
CA ASN A 120 12.30 -8.87 14.66
C ASN A 120 12.41 -7.33 14.71
N GLU A 121 12.10 -6.68 13.60
CA GLU A 121 12.04 -5.22 13.45
C GLU A 121 10.97 -4.82 12.43
N THR A 122 10.72 -3.51 12.25
CA THR A 122 9.81 -3.03 11.19
C THR A 122 10.40 -3.34 9.81
N LYS A 123 9.56 -3.79 8.88
CA LYS A 123 9.98 -4.20 7.54
C LYS A 123 10.50 -3.05 6.66
N ILE A 124 10.30 -1.80 7.09
CA ILE A 124 10.96 -0.64 6.48
C ILE A 124 12.49 -0.79 6.50
N LEU A 125 13.07 -1.30 7.61
CA LEU A 125 14.52 -1.38 7.79
C LEU A 125 15.18 -2.41 6.85
N PRO A 126 14.69 -3.67 6.74
CA PRO A 126 15.12 -4.61 5.72
C PRO A 126 15.06 -4.03 4.30
N PHE A 127 13.97 -3.37 3.93
CA PHE A 127 13.85 -2.81 2.58
C PHE A 127 14.84 -1.67 2.32
N ASN A 128 15.21 -0.87 3.31
CA ASN A 128 16.29 0.11 3.18
C ASN A 128 17.64 -0.54 2.93
N ARG A 129 17.94 -1.66 3.60
CA ARG A 129 19.18 -2.42 3.38
C ARG A 129 19.18 -3.07 1.99
N ILE A 130 18.09 -3.74 1.63
CA ILE A 130 17.91 -4.34 0.29
C ILE A 130 18.05 -3.28 -0.80
N HIS A 131 17.45 -2.09 -0.66
CA HIS A 131 17.65 -0.97 -1.58
C HIS A 131 19.13 -0.58 -1.66
N GLY A 132 19.80 -0.44 -0.52
CA GLY A 132 21.22 -0.13 -0.45
C GLY A 132 22.12 -1.16 -1.15
N TRP A 133 21.82 -2.45 -1.05
CA TRP A 133 22.58 -3.55 -1.66
C TRP A 133 22.26 -3.80 -3.13
N SER A 134 20.97 -3.85 -3.46
CA SER A 134 20.48 -4.14 -4.82
C SER A 134 20.60 -2.95 -5.75
N LYS A 135 20.58 -1.72 -5.20
CA LYS A 135 20.37 -0.47 -5.94
C LYS A 135 19.06 -0.41 -6.72
N SER A 136 18.14 -1.34 -6.48
CA SER A 136 16.81 -1.32 -7.08
C SER A 136 15.95 -0.24 -6.42
N ASP A 137 15.18 0.51 -7.21
CA ASP A 137 14.19 1.42 -6.65
C ASP A 137 13.09 0.65 -5.90
N TYR A 138 12.53 1.24 -4.85
CA TYR A 138 11.42 0.61 -4.09
C TYR A 138 10.22 0.27 -4.98
N GLN A 139 9.92 1.10 -5.98
CA GLN A 139 8.85 0.85 -6.96
C GLN A 139 9.07 -0.41 -7.82
N ASP A 140 10.31 -0.90 -7.89
CA ASP A 140 10.70 -2.13 -8.59
C ASP A 140 10.75 -3.35 -7.67
N MET A 141 10.23 -3.21 -6.45
CA MET A 141 10.12 -4.29 -5.47
C MET A 141 8.66 -4.66 -5.22
N LEU A 142 8.43 -5.95 -4.98
CA LEU A 142 7.14 -6.51 -4.61
C LEU A 142 7.29 -7.37 -3.36
N MET A 143 6.39 -7.18 -2.41
CA MET A 143 6.36 -7.91 -1.15
C MET A 143 5.05 -8.69 -0.99
N PHE A 144 5.17 -9.93 -0.52
CA PHE A 144 4.05 -10.78 -0.12
C PHE A 144 4.09 -11.05 1.39
N ASP A 145 2.97 -10.85 2.07
CA ASP A 145 2.89 -10.91 3.54
C ASP A 145 1.45 -11.15 4.01
N ASP A 146 1.26 -11.88 5.10
CA ASP A 146 -0.04 -12.17 5.70
C ASP A 146 -0.40 -11.29 6.91
N GLU A 147 0.44 -10.31 7.24
CA GLU A 147 0.18 -9.30 8.26
C GLU A 147 -0.04 -7.92 7.62
N ALA A 148 -1.27 -7.41 7.71
CA ALA A 148 -1.65 -6.19 6.99
C ALA A 148 -0.88 -4.92 7.43
N PHE A 149 -0.38 -4.85 8.67
CA PHE A 149 0.43 -3.70 9.09
C PHE A 149 1.76 -3.60 8.34
N ASN A 150 2.25 -4.69 7.75
CA ASN A 150 3.47 -4.67 6.95
C ASN A 150 3.26 -3.91 5.62
N ASN A 151 2.03 -3.51 5.29
CA ASN A 151 1.76 -2.57 4.19
C ASN A 151 2.40 -1.18 4.40
N CYS A 152 2.99 -0.92 5.57
CA CYS A 152 3.83 0.23 5.84
C CYS A 152 4.96 0.38 4.81
N VAL A 153 5.52 -0.70 4.24
CA VAL A 153 6.55 -0.58 3.19
C VAL A 153 6.00 0.08 1.91
N ARG A 154 4.70 -0.13 1.61
CA ARG A 154 4.01 0.53 0.49
C ARG A 154 3.79 2.02 0.75
N ILE A 155 3.42 2.36 1.98
CA ILE A 155 3.18 3.74 2.40
C ILE A 155 4.51 4.52 2.43
N HIS A 156 5.47 4.01 3.20
CA HIS A 156 6.70 4.72 3.55
C HIS A 156 7.84 4.60 2.56
N LEU A 157 7.90 3.53 1.75
CA LEU A 157 8.98 3.33 0.79
C LEU A 157 8.50 3.31 -0.66
N GLY A 158 7.23 2.94 -0.91
CA GLY A 158 6.69 2.79 -2.27
C GLY A 158 6.86 1.39 -2.85
N VAL A 159 7.23 0.41 -2.01
CA VAL A 159 7.25 -1.01 -2.37
C VAL A 159 5.83 -1.48 -2.68
N SER A 160 5.64 -2.26 -3.74
CA SER A 160 4.32 -2.88 -3.96
C SER A 160 4.09 -3.97 -2.91
N PHE A 161 2.92 -3.96 -2.28
CA PHE A 161 2.58 -4.89 -1.20
C PHE A 161 1.34 -5.70 -1.58
N GLN A 162 1.41 -7.01 -1.42
CA GLN A 162 0.31 -7.93 -1.63
C GLN A 162 -0.02 -8.65 -0.32
N PHE A 163 -1.16 -8.31 0.25
CA PHE A 163 -1.68 -8.94 1.46
C PHE A 163 -2.19 -10.36 1.18
N ILE A 164 -1.73 -11.33 1.98
CA ILE A 164 -2.17 -12.72 1.98
C ILE A 164 -3.26 -12.87 3.04
N ARG A 165 -4.51 -12.88 2.58
CA ARG A 165 -5.69 -12.87 3.44
C ARG A 165 -5.95 -14.19 4.16
N ASP A 166 -5.69 -15.31 3.48
CA ASP A 166 -5.95 -16.66 3.98
C ASP A 166 -4.65 -17.29 4.45
N LYS A 167 -4.31 -17.10 5.73
CA LYS A 167 -3.08 -17.65 6.35
C LYS A 167 -2.99 -19.18 6.27
N LYS A 168 -4.13 -19.88 6.15
CA LYS A 168 -4.14 -21.34 6.01
C LYS A 168 -3.71 -21.76 4.61
N LYS A 169 -4.06 -20.99 3.59
CA LYS A 169 -3.61 -21.22 2.20
C LYS A 169 -2.23 -20.61 1.92
N GLY A 170 -1.88 -19.54 2.64
CA GLY A 170 -0.66 -18.78 2.45
C GLY A 170 -0.55 -18.17 1.06
N LEU A 171 0.69 -18.01 0.59
CA LEU A 171 0.94 -17.55 -0.77
C LEU A 171 0.56 -18.62 -1.80
N THR A 172 -0.48 -18.32 -2.56
CA THR A 172 -0.96 -19.13 -3.68
C THR A 172 -0.49 -18.53 -5.00
N TRP A 173 -0.53 -19.30 -6.08
CA TRP A 173 -0.28 -18.83 -7.43
C TRP A 173 -1.23 -17.71 -7.84
N ALA A 174 -2.50 -17.82 -7.46
CA ALA A 174 -3.50 -16.80 -7.74
C ALA A 174 -3.14 -15.47 -7.06
N SER A 175 -2.88 -15.48 -5.73
CA SER A 175 -2.50 -14.26 -5.01
C SER A 175 -1.14 -13.71 -5.46
N TYR A 176 -0.22 -14.59 -5.85
CA TYR A 176 1.05 -14.23 -6.46
C TYR A 176 0.88 -13.46 -7.78
N GLN A 177 0.07 -13.99 -8.71
CA GLN A 177 -0.23 -13.34 -9.98
C GLN A 177 -0.99 -12.02 -9.81
N GLU A 178 -1.89 -11.93 -8.83
CA GLU A 178 -2.55 -10.68 -8.47
C GLU A 178 -1.56 -9.63 -7.95
N GLY A 179 -0.59 -10.04 -7.11
CA GLY A 179 0.51 -9.17 -6.66
C GLY A 179 1.33 -8.64 -7.83
N LEU A 180 1.68 -9.49 -8.79
CA LEU A 180 2.39 -9.08 -10.02
C LEU A 180 1.56 -8.10 -10.87
N LYS A 181 0.25 -8.31 -11.00
CA LYS A 181 -0.64 -7.38 -11.71
C LYS A 181 -0.71 -6.03 -10.99
N ALA A 182 -0.81 -6.02 -9.66
CA ALA A 182 -0.82 -4.79 -8.86
C ALA A 182 0.49 -4.02 -8.97
N TRP A 183 1.63 -4.72 -8.93
CA TRP A 183 2.94 -4.13 -9.17
C TRP A 183 3.02 -3.51 -10.57
N ARG A 184 2.60 -4.22 -11.63
CA ARG A 184 2.60 -3.69 -13.01
C ARG A 184 1.76 -2.42 -13.16
N ARG A 185 0.56 -2.38 -12.55
CA ARG A 185 -0.27 -1.17 -12.55
C ARG A 185 0.44 0.01 -11.88
N SER A 186 1.13 -0.24 -10.76
CA SER A 186 1.91 0.78 -10.04
C SER A 186 3.12 1.25 -10.85
N LYS A 187 3.87 0.31 -11.45
CA LYS A 187 5.05 0.62 -12.28
C LYS A 187 4.69 1.45 -13.52
N ASN A 188 3.50 1.22 -14.09
CA ASN A 188 3.00 1.99 -15.22
C ASN A 188 2.72 3.47 -14.90
N LEU A 189 2.71 3.86 -13.61
CA LEU A 189 2.61 5.27 -13.20
C LEU A 189 3.94 6.00 -13.26
N SER A 190 5.04 5.27 -13.10
CA SER A 190 6.38 5.81 -12.94
C SER A 190 7.19 5.79 -14.24
N ILE A 191 6.54 5.53 -15.39
CA ILE A 191 7.22 5.39 -16.68
C ILE A 191 7.98 6.68 -16.98
N ALA A 192 9.31 6.57 -17.07
CA ALA A 192 10.16 7.68 -17.43
C ALA A 192 9.73 8.24 -18.79
N PRO A 193 9.78 9.56 -18.98
CA PRO A 193 9.53 10.15 -20.29
C PRO A 193 10.38 9.44 -21.34
N SER A 194 9.75 8.92 -22.40
CA SER A 194 10.47 8.58 -23.62
C SER A 194 11.28 9.81 -24.06
N PRO A 195 12.44 9.66 -24.71
CA PRO A 195 13.18 10.82 -25.24
C PRO A 195 12.25 11.73 -26.05
N GLY A 196 12.10 12.99 -25.61
CA GLY A 196 11.19 13.98 -26.22
C GLY A 196 9.77 14.06 -25.65
N PHE A 197 9.38 13.19 -24.71
CA PHE A 197 8.10 13.33 -24.00
C PHE A 197 8.19 14.48 -22.99
N VAL A 198 7.38 15.52 -23.21
CA VAL A 198 7.19 16.60 -22.24
C VAL A 198 5.86 16.34 -21.53
N PRO A 199 5.88 15.88 -20.27
CA PRO A 199 4.67 15.52 -19.58
C PRO A 199 3.80 16.78 -19.37
N ARG A 200 2.51 16.68 -19.70
CA ARG A 200 1.59 17.80 -19.53
C ARG A 200 1.18 17.91 -18.08
N ARG A 201 1.61 18.99 -17.44
CA ARG A 201 1.21 19.31 -16.07
C ARG A 201 -0.21 19.87 -16.02
N GLU A 202 -0.99 19.51 -15.01
CA GLU A 202 -2.37 20.03 -14.83
C GLU A 202 -2.68 20.24 -13.34
N LEU A 203 -3.36 21.34 -13.02
CA LEU A 203 -3.86 21.63 -11.67
C LEU A 203 -5.07 20.75 -11.40
N ILE A 204 -4.97 19.90 -10.37
CA ILE A 204 -6.05 18.96 -10.00
C ILE A 204 -6.74 19.33 -8.69
N GLY A 205 -6.29 20.36 -7.98
CA GLY A 205 -6.97 20.86 -6.78
C GLY A 205 -6.06 21.57 -5.81
N PHE A 206 -6.51 21.71 -4.57
CA PHE A 206 -5.79 22.35 -3.47
C PHE A 206 -5.73 21.46 -2.24
N SER A 207 -4.72 21.64 -1.40
CA SER A 207 -4.60 20.94 -0.12
C SER A 207 -4.04 21.87 0.95
N GLY A 208 -4.46 21.67 2.21
CA GLY A 208 -3.84 22.30 3.36
C GLY A 208 -2.79 21.35 3.95
N LEU A 209 -1.51 21.69 3.84
CA LEU A 209 -0.41 20.77 4.13
C LEU A 209 0.65 21.36 5.06
N PRO A 210 1.17 20.58 6.02
CA PRO A 210 2.35 20.97 6.76
C PRO A 210 3.61 20.96 5.89
N THR A 211 4.55 21.86 6.18
CA THR A 211 5.81 22.04 5.42
C THR A 211 6.55 20.71 5.16
N TYR A 212 6.60 19.82 6.14
CA TYR A 212 7.32 18.56 6.00
C TYR A 212 6.65 17.61 4.99
N TRP A 213 5.31 17.59 4.86
CA TRP A 213 4.66 16.78 3.82
C TRP A 213 4.89 17.35 2.43
N ILE A 214 4.88 18.67 2.27
CA ILE A 214 5.20 19.32 1.00
C ILE A 214 6.58 18.85 0.53
N ASN A 215 7.56 18.86 1.44
CA ASN A 215 8.92 18.40 1.16
C ASN A 215 8.97 16.90 0.83
N LEU A 216 8.25 16.04 1.57
CA LEU A 216 8.20 14.60 1.29
C LEU A 216 7.66 14.32 -0.12
N VAL A 217 6.49 14.86 -0.47
CA VAL A 217 5.85 14.60 -1.77
C VAL A 217 6.72 15.12 -2.91
N ASN A 218 7.33 16.31 -2.77
CA ASN A 218 8.20 16.88 -3.79
C ASN A 218 9.51 16.11 -3.97
N ARG A 219 10.03 15.45 -2.91
CA ARG A 219 11.15 14.50 -3.01
C ARG A 219 10.74 13.11 -3.49
N ARG A 220 9.48 12.91 -3.89
CA ARG A 220 8.90 11.60 -4.28
C ARG A 220 8.96 10.58 -3.14
N GLU A 221 8.86 11.07 -1.92
CA GLU A 221 8.64 10.29 -0.72
C GLU A 221 7.15 10.25 -0.40
N GLY A 222 6.71 9.22 0.33
CA GLY A 222 5.32 9.04 0.72
C GLY A 222 5.06 9.76 2.03
N THR A 223 3.83 10.19 2.25
CA THR A 223 3.41 10.69 3.55
C THR A 223 3.64 9.63 4.63
N VAL A 224 4.14 10.08 5.77
CA VAL A 224 4.43 9.23 6.93
C VAL A 224 3.22 9.16 7.87
N GLU A 225 3.23 8.19 8.78
CA GLU A 225 2.23 8.05 9.84
C GLU A 225 2.15 9.33 10.67
N THR A 226 0.93 9.86 10.84
CA THR A 226 0.67 11.08 11.61
C THR A 226 -0.51 10.89 12.55
N LYS A 227 -0.58 11.76 13.56
CA LYS A 227 -1.75 11.91 14.43
C LYS A 227 -2.80 12.85 13.84
N VAL A 228 -2.82 13.04 12.52
CA VAL A 228 -3.90 13.76 11.85
C VAL A 228 -5.01 12.74 11.56
N PRO A 229 -6.28 13.00 11.90
CA PRO A 229 -7.37 12.06 11.63
C PRO A 229 -7.56 11.91 10.12
N TYR A 230 -7.33 10.71 9.60
CA TYR A 230 -7.55 10.38 8.19
C TYR A 230 -8.66 9.37 8.04
N ARG A 231 -9.65 9.69 7.21
CA ARG A 231 -10.84 8.85 7.00
C ARG A 231 -10.62 7.75 5.98
N TRP A 232 -9.75 7.99 5.00
CA TRP A 232 -9.46 7.09 3.89
C TRP A 232 -8.01 6.64 3.87
N GLY A 233 -7.30 6.70 5.00
CA GLY A 233 -5.92 6.26 5.13
C GLY A 233 -4.86 7.31 4.88
N PHE A 234 -3.60 6.90 5.03
CA PHE A 234 -2.42 7.74 4.84
C PHE A 234 -2.31 8.13 3.36
N ALA A 235 -2.83 9.31 3.06
CA ALA A 235 -3.00 9.82 1.72
C ALA A 235 -2.93 11.35 1.72
N LEU A 236 -2.87 11.91 0.52
CA LEU A 236 -3.00 13.34 0.27
C LEU A 236 -4.48 13.63 0.01
N TYR A 237 -5.04 14.52 0.82
CA TYR A 237 -6.43 14.96 0.73
C TYR A 237 -6.47 16.27 -0.05
N VAL A 238 -7.26 16.30 -1.12
CA VAL A 238 -7.32 17.38 -2.08
C VAL A 238 -8.77 17.85 -2.19
N ALA A 239 -8.97 19.16 -2.12
CA ALA A 239 -10.24 19.82 -2.35
C ALA A 239 -10.23 20.52 -3.71
N ASP A 240 -11.39 20.61 -4.35
CA ASP A 240 -11.59 21.44 -5.55
C ASP A 240 -11.87 22.92 -5.19
N ASN A 241 -11.89 23.26 -3.89
CA ASN A 241 -12.14 24.60 -3.39
C ASN A 241 -11.02 25.06 -2.44
N ILE A 242 -10.44 26.23 -2.73
CA ILE A 242 -9.32 26.78 -1.98
C ILE A 242 -9.69 27.18 -0.54
N GLU A 243 -10.93 27.60 -0.29
CA GLU A 243 -11.39 27.94 1.06
C GLU A 243 -11.48 26.68 1.93
N ILE A 244 -11.84 25.55 1.33
CA ILE A 244 -11.80 24.25 2.02
C ILE A 244 -10.35 23.87 2.34
N ALA A 245 -9.42 24.05 1.41
CA ALA A 245 -8.00 23.82 1.66
C ALA A 245 -7.44 24.76 2.76
N LYS A 246 -7.87 26.03 2.81
CA LYS A 246 -7.55 26.97 3.91
C LYS A 246 -8.05 26.46 5.27
N TYR A 247 -9.28 25.97 5.31
CA TYR A 247 -9.85 25.36 6.53
C TYR A 247 -8.97 24.20 7.03
N PHE A 248 -8.64 23.24 6.17
CA PHE A 248 -7.80 22.11 6.56
C PHE A 248 -6.35 22.50 6.89
N SER A 249 -5.83 23.53 6.23
CA SER A 249 -4.52 24.10 6.58
C SER A 249 -4.51 24.57 8.03
N GLY A 250 -5.56 25.27 8.49
CA GLY A 250 -5.71 25.69 9.88
C GLY A 250 -5.99 24.52 10.84
N TRP A 251 -6.84 23.58 10.41
CA TRP A 251 -7.21 22.41 11.22
C TRP A 251 -6.02 21.51 11.55
N ASN A 252 -5.09 21.30 10.61
CA ASN A 252 -3.86 20.53 10.83
C ASN A 252 -2.99 21.09 11.98
N GLY A 253 -3.00 22.42 12.19
CA GLY A 253 -2.26 23.06 13.27
C GLY A 253 -2.71 22.60 14.67
N ASN A 254 -3.92 22.05 14.80
CA ASN A 254 -4.42 21.51 16.08
C ASN A 254 -3.83 20.12 16.42
N PHE A 255 -3.32 19.38 15.43
CA PHE A 255 -2.85 18.00 15.60
C PHE A 255 -1.33 17.87 15.55
N VAL A 256 -0.66 18.83 14.91
CA VAL A 256 0.79 18.86 14.79
C VAL A 256 1.29 20.19 15.34
N PRO A 257 1.51 20.30 16.67
CA PRO A 257 2.04 21.50 17.29
C PRO A 257 3.33 21.95 16.61
N ASP A 258 3.52 23.28 16.54
CA ASP A 258 4.73 23.93 16.03
C ASP A 258 5.04 23.71 14.53
N VAL A 259 4.13 23.09 13.78
CA VAL A 259 4.31 22.90 12.34
C VAL A 259 3.47 23.88 11.55
N LYS A 260 4.17 24.76 10.83
CA LYS A 260 3.53 25.68 9.88
C LYS A 260 2.90 24.90 8.73
N SER A 261 1.61 25.14 8.56
CA SER A 261 0.76 24.57 7.51
C SER A 261 0.44 25.63 6.46
N TYR A 262 0.35 25.21 5.21
CA TYR A 262 0.13 26.09 4.06
C TYR A 262 -0.94 25.54 3.14
N VAL A 263 -1.62 26.44 2.46
CA VAL A 263 -2.43 26.10 1.30
C VAL A 263 -1.52 25.88 0.11
N CYS A 264 -1.71 24.77 -0.57
CA CYS A 264 -0.92 24.35 -1.69
C CYS A 264 -1.82 24.04 -2.89
N GLU A 265 -1.32 24.35 -4.09
CA GLU A 265 -1.82 23.76 -5.31
C GLU A 265 -1.30 22.32 -5.44
N VAL A 266 -2.16 21.44 -5.91
CA VAL A 266 -1.84 20.05 -6.20
C VAL A 266 -1.89 19.86 -7.70
N TRP A 267 -0.75 19.52 -8.28
CA TRP A 267 -0.59 19.33 -9.71
C TRP A 267 -0.31 17.86 -10.01
N THR A 268 -0.82 17.35 -11.14
CA THR A 268 -0.25 16.16 -11.75
C THR A 268 0.92 16.55 -12.65
N LYS A 269 2.03 15.83 -12.53
CA LYS A 269 3.24 15.97 -13.35
C LYS A 269 2.99 15.51 -14.79
N ASP A 270 2.17 14.48 -14.96
CA ASP A 270 1.76 13.90 -16.24
C ASP A 270 0.26 13.66 -16.24
N TYR A 271 -0.49 14.53 -16.91
CA TYR A 271 -1.93 14.45 -16.98
C TYR A 271 -2.40 13.24 -17.79
N ASP A 272 -1.68 12.79 -18.81
CA ASP A 272 -2.11 11.64 -19.58
C ASP A 272 -2.01 10.35 -18.75
N ALA A 273 -0.96 10.22 -17.95
CA ALA A 273 -0.86 9.16 -16.94
C ALA A 273 -1.98 9.28 -15.89
N TRP A 274 -2.28 10.49 -15.43
CA TRP A 274 -3.42 10.74 -14.55
C TRP A 274 -4.74 10.28 -15.17
N MET A 275 -4.98 10.50 -16.45
CA MET A 275 -6.21 10.10 -17.12
C MET A 275 -6.36 8.58 -17.22
N ARG A 276 -5.26 7.84 -17.36
CA ARG A 276 -5.26 6.36 -17.38
C ARG A 276 -5.43 5.73 -15.99
N LEU A 277 -5.26 6.49 -14.91
CA LEU A 277 -5.47 5.98 -13.55
C LEU A 277 -6.93 5.61 -13.33
N ASN A 278 -7.11 4.49 -12.62
CA ASN A 278 -8.37 4.13 -12.01
C ASN A 278 -8.82 5.24 -11.03
N LYS A 279 -10.10 5.62 -11.12
CA LYS A 279 -10.71 6.60 -10.23
C LYS A 279 -12.07 6.10 -9.80
N ILE A 280 -12.40 6.29 -8.53
CA ILE A 280 -13.66 5.82 -7.99
C ILE A 280 -14.22 6.81 -6.98
N TRP A 281 -15.51 7.07 -7.05
CA TRP A 281 -16.25 7.80 -6.03
C TRP A 281 -16.96 6.81 -5.10
N VAL A 282 -16.60 6.80 -3.83
CA VAL A 282 -17.12 5.87 -2.84
C VAL A 282 -18.21 6.52 -1.98
N PRO A 283 -19.19 5.74 -1.48
CA PRO A 283 -20.18 6.27 -0.55
C PRO A 283 -19.52 6.56 0.80
N GLU A 284 -19.92 7.67 1.43
CA GLU A 284 -19.38 8.12 2.70
C GLU A 284 -20.01 7.39 3.90
N HIS A 285 -21.33 7.15 3.86
CA HIS A 285 -22.16 6.74 5.00
C HIS A 285 -22.97 5.46 4.77
N SER A 286 -22.79 4.76 3.65
CA SER A 286 -23.56 3.53 3.39
C SER A 286 -23.11 2.33 4.23
N GLY A 287 -22.02 2.47 4.99
CA GLY A 287 -21.36 1.35 5.67
C GLY A 287 -20.64 0.38 4.71
N ALA A 288 -20.71 0.62 3.40
CA ALA A 288 -20.08 -0.26 2.40
C ALA A 288 -18.56 -0.28 2.51
N LEU A 289 -17.96 0.83 2.96
CA LEU A 289 -16.53 0.92 3.27
C LEU A 289 -16.36 1.47 4.68
N MET A 290 -15.51 0.81 5.46
CA MET A 290 -15.14 1.27 6.78
C MET A 290 -14.14 2.43 6.65
N GLN A 291 -14.48 3.58 7.21
CA GLN A 291 -13.54 4.70 7.36
C GLN A 291 -12.48 4.35 8.40
N MET A 292 -11.29 4.90 8.22
CA MET A 292 -10.16 4.70 9.11
C MET A 292 -10.28 5.57 10.37
N ASN A 293 -9.79 5.04 11.49
CA ASN A 293 -9.65 5.77 12.75
C ASN A 293 -8.21 5.66 13.27
N ASN A 294 -7.26 6.21 12.51
CA ASN A 294 -5.83 6.13 12.82
C ASN A 294 -5.43 6.83 14.13
N MET A 295 -6.31 7.64 14.72
CA MET A 295 -6.09 8.26 16.03
C MET A 295 -6.18 7.26 17.19
N HIS A 296 -6.97 6.20 17.01
CA HIS A 296 -7.28 5.24 18.07
C HIS A 296 -6.95 3.79 17.69
N TRP A 297 -6.70 3.54 16.41
CA TRP A 297 -6.36 2.21 15.91
C TRP A 297 -4.87 1.95 15.95
N SER A 298 -4.50 0.69 16.18
CA SER A 298 -3.13 0.23 15.98
C SER A 298 -2.73 0.30 14.50
N ALA A 299 -1.43 0.23 14.22
CA ALA A 299 -0.92 0.11 12.85
C ALA A 299 -1.50 -1.13 12.11
N GLU A 300 -1.80 -2.20 12.85
CA GLU A 300 -2.46 -3.40 12.32
C GLU A 300 -3.90 -3.17 11.93
N GLN A 301 -4.70 -2.56 12.79
CA GLN A 301 -6.07 -2.20 12.46
C GLN A 301 -6.12 -1.24 11.27
N THR A 302 -5.21 -0.26 11.25
CA THR A 302 -5.06 0.71 10.17
C THR A 302 -4.67 0.05 8.84
N GLY A 303 -3.61 -0.77 8.83
CA GLY A 303 -3.17 -1.50 7.65
C GLY A 303 -4.27 -2.42 7.13
N LYS A 304 -4.91 -3.18 8.03
CA LYS A 304 -6.01 -4.10 7.70
C LYS A 304 -7.20 -3.39 7.09
N ASN A 305 -7.62 -2.25 7.64
CA ASN A 305 -8.70 -1.45 7.08
C ASN A 305 -8.41 -1.01 5.64
N GLN A 306 -7.18 -0.54 5.37
CA GLN A 306 -6.80 -0.14 4.03
C GLN A 306 -6.81 -1.32 3.05
N GLU A 307 -6.25 -2.47 3.43
CA GLU A 307 -6.31 -3.67 2.59
C GLU A 307 -7.75 -4.11 2.33
N ASP A 308 -8.61 -4.10 3.35
CA ASP A 308 -10.03 -4.47 3.25
C ASP A 308 -10.83 -3.55 2.35
N ARG A 309 -10.53 -2.25 2.39
CA ARG A 309 -11.10 -1.28 1.46
C ARG A 309 -10.68 -1.57 0.02
N ASP A 310 -9.38 -1.75 -0.23
CA ASP A 310 -8.85 -2.06 -1.57
C ASP A 310 -9.49 -3.34 -2.12
N HIS A 311 -9.62 -4.37 -1.28
CA HIS A 311 -10.26 -5.63 -1.67
C HIS A 311 -11.75 -5.47 -1.95
N THR A 312 -12.48 -4.76 -1.09
CA THR A 312 -13.92 -4.51 -1.27
C THR A 312 -14.18 -3.76 -2.57
N ILE A 313 -13.38 -2.72 -2.87
CA ILE A 313 -13.48 -1.93 -4.10
C ILE A 313 -13.20 -2.81 -5.33
N ALA A 314 -12.15 -3.63 -5.28
CA ALA A 314 -11.81 -4.53 -6.39
C ALA A 314 -12.88 -5.61 -6.64
N THR A 315 -13.39 -6.23 -5.58
CA THR A 315 -14.37 -7.32 -5.66
C THR A 315 -15.75 -6.82 -6.08
N ASN A 316 -16.22 -5.73 -5.50
CA ASN A 316 -17.59 -5.28 -5.70
C ASN A 316 -17.74 -4.38 -6.92
N TRP A 317 -16.70 -3.61 -7.27
CA TRP A 317 -16.78 -2.55 -8.27
C TRP A 317 -15.72 -2.62 -9.37
N HIS A 318 -14.89 -3.67 -9.37
CA HIS A 318 -13.87 -3.92 -10.40
C HIS A 318 -12.90 -2.76 -10.63
N VAL A 319 -12.64 -1.96 -9.59
CA VAL A 319 -11.61 -0.92 -9.60
C VAL A 319 -10.43 -1.41 -8.78
N TYR A 320 -9.21 -1.35 -9.36
CA TYR A 320 -8.03 -1.98 -8.75
C TYR A 320 -6.99 -0.94 -8.35
N ALA A 321 -6.35 -1.15 -7.20
CA ALA A 321 -5.23 -0.31 -6.76
C ALA A 321 -4.03 -0.39 -7.74
N PRO A 322 -3.28 0.71 -7.93
CA PRO A 322 -3.54 2.04 -7.38
C PRO A 322 -4.73 2.74 -8.05
N TYR A 323 -5.54 3.46 -7.27
CA TYR A 323 -6.66 4.28 -7.74
C TYR A 323 -6.72 5.61 -6.96
N VAL A 324 -7.38 6.61 -7.53
CA VAL A 324 -7.77 7.84 -6.82
C VAL A 324 -9.17 7.65 -6.25
N LEU A 325 -9.36 7.98 -4.97
CA LEU A 325 -10.66 7.87 -4.31
C LEU A 325 -11.30 9.25 -4.21
N PHE A 326 -12.59 9.34 -4.51
CA PHE A 326 -13.42 10.51 -4.27
C PHE A 326 -14.48 10.16 -3.22
N SER A 327 -14.83 11.10 -2.34
CA SER A 327 -15.98 10.95 -1.43
C SER A 327 -16.69 12.29 -1.21
N GLN A 328 -17.88 12.25 -0.60
CA GLN A 328 -18.59 13.45 -0.15
C GLN A 328 -18.38 13.61 1.35
N HIS A 329 -17.49 14.52 1.75
CA HIS A 329 -17.22 14.79 3.15
C HIS A 329 -18.33 15.67 3.74
N HIS A 330 -18.75 15.37 4.97
CA HIS A 330 -19.75 16.14 5.69
C HIS A 330 -19.20 17.51 6.13
N TRP A 331 -20.05 18.53 6.21
CA TRP A 331 -19.64 19.80 6.77
C TRP A 331 -19.15 19.67 8.22
N MET A 332 -18.02 20.29 8.53
CA MET A 332 -17.45 20.39 9.89
C MET A 332 -17.62 21.79 10.44
N LYS A 333 -17.65 21.94 11.77
CA LYS A 333 -17.76 23.27 12.40
C LYS A 333 -16.61 24.19 11.95
N GLY A 334 -16.98 25.36 11.45
CA GLY A 334 -16.05 26.38 10.94
C GLY A 334 -15.61 26.18 9.49
N MET A 335 -16.06 25.11 8.85
CA MET A 335 -15.81 24.86 7.44
C MET A 335 -16.61 25.85 6.57
N PRO A 336 -16.05 26.35 5.45
CA PRO A 336 -16.82 27.15 4.50
C PRO A 336 -18.04 26.40 3.97
N GLY A 337 -19.15 27.13 3.75
CA GLY A 337 -20.44 26.57 3.33
C GLY A 337 -21.46 26.51 4.46
N GLN A 338 -22.61 25.88 4.19
CA GLN A 338 -23.73 25.77 5.12
C GLN A 338 -23.70 24.45 5.89
N PRO A 339 -24.16 24.42 7.15
CA PRO A 339 -24.40 23.16 7.87
C PRO A 339 -25.25 22.20 7.03
N LYS A 340 -24.92 20.90 7.07
CA LYS A 340 -25.52 19.81 6.27
C LYS A 340 -25.13 19.78 4.79
N GLN A 341 -24.42 20.78 4.26
CA GLN A 341 -23.81 20.63 2.94
C GLN A 341 -22.70 19.57 3.01
N ARG A 342 -22.52 18.85 1.91
CA ARG A 342 -21.38 17.97 1.71
C ARG A 342 -20.49 18.57 0.62
N TRP A 343 -19.23 18.22 0.64
CA TRP A 343 -18.27 18.73 -0.32
C TRP A 343 -17.42 17.58 -0.87
N PRO A 344 -16.98 17.69 -2.13
CA PRO A 344 -16.26 16.63 -2.78
C PRO A 344 -14.79 16.63 -2.36
N GLU A 345 -14.35 15.49 -1.85
CA GLU A 345 -12.97 15.25 -1.44
C GLU A 345 -12.31 14.29 -2.41
N MET A 346 -11.06 14.55 -2.77
CA MET A 346 -10.21 13.64 -3.53
C MET A 346 -9.05 13.15 -2.65
N VAL A 347 -8.80 11.85 -2.67
CA VAL A 347 -7.80 11.16 -1.86
C VAL A 347 -6.80 10.48 -2.78
N VAL A 348 -5.55 10.93 -2.70
CA VAL A 348 -4.46 10.43 -3.55
C VAL A 348 -3.48 9.64 -2.69
N TYR A 349 -3.38 8.33 -2.91
CA TYR A 349 -2.50 7.44 -2.13
C TYR A 349 -1.02 7.58 -2.49
N THR A 350 -0.16 7.14 -1.57
CA THR A 350 1.30 7.36 -1.63
C THR A 350 1.94 6.91 -2.95
N GLN A 351 1.52 5.79 -3.53
CA GLN A 351 2.05 5.31 -4.82
C GLN A 351 1.83 6.32 -5.95
N ILE A 352 0.64 6.94 -5.98
CA ILE A 352 0.28 7.97 -6.96
C ILE A 352 1.00 9.27 -6.61
N GLN A 353 1.06 9.64 -5.32
CA GLN A 353 1.76 10.85 -4.88
C GLN A 353 3.22 10.89 -5.37
N ARG A 354 3.96 9.82 -5.11
CA ARG A 354 5.39 9.72 -5.47
C ARG A 354 5.62 9.81 -6.98
N SER A 355 4.74 9.19 -7.75
CA SER A 355 4.91 9.01 -9.19
C SER A 355 4.40 10.22 -9.98
N LEU A 356 3.25 10.77 -9.59
CA LEU A 356 2.49 11.69 -10.44
C LEU A 356 2.19 13.04 -9.79
N ILE A 357 2.33 13.21 -8.48
CA ILE A 357 1.90 14.46 -7.82
C ILE A 357 3.08 15.40 -7.58
N GLU A 358 2.82 16.68 -7.75
CA GLU A 358 3.68 17.80 -7.38
C GLU A 358 2.87 18.78 -6.53
N ILE A 359 3.51 19.35 -5.51
CA ILE A 359 2.87 20.29 -4.59
C ILE A 359 3.55 21.65 -4.70
N VAL A 360 2.76 22.68 -4.98
CA VAL A 360 3.23 24.08 -4.99
C VAL A 360 2.62 24.83 -3.83
N GLN A 361 3.45 25.25 -2.89
CA GLN A 361 3.04 26.11 -1.79
C GLN A 361 2.62 27.49 -2.31
N LEU A 362 1.45 27.98 -1.92
CA LEU A 362 1.00 29.32 -2.27
C LEU A 362 1.49 30.38 -1.28
N SER A 363 1.99 31.50 -1.80
CA SER A 363 2.25 32.70 -0.99
C SER A 363 0.94 33.43 -0.65
N THR A 364 0.98 34.34 0.33
CA THR A 364 -0.18 35.18 0.69
C THR A 364 -0.75 35.95 -0.50
N ASP A 365 0.12 36.46 -1.38
CA ASP A 365 -0.32 37.19 -2.57
C ASP A 365 -0.83 36.26 -3.67
N ALA A 366 -0.23 35.07 -3.82
CA ALA A 366 -0.76 34.06 -4.74
C ALA A 366 -2.15 33.60 -4.31
N LEU A 367 -2.41 33.44 -3.00
CA LEU A 367 -3.74 33.09 -2.49
C LEU A 367 -4.83 34.08 -2.88
N LYS A 368 -4.51 35.38 -2.92
CA LYS A 368 -5.45 36.42 -3.38
C LYS A 368 -5.74 36.31 -4.87
N LYS A 369 -4.75 35.93 -5.68
CA LYS A 369 -4.90 35.77 -7.14
C LYS A 369 -5.67 34.50 -7.50
N VAL A 370 -5.39 33.40 -6.81
CA VAL A 370 -5.98 32.08 -7.06
C VAL A 370 -7.42 31.98 -6.56
N ALA A 371 -7.88 32.88 -5.69
CA ALA A 371 -9.29 32.95 -5.27
C ALA A 371 -10.27 33.03 -6.46
N ASN A 372 -9.82 33.52 -7.62
CA ASN A 372 -10.61 33.60 -8.86
C ASN A 372 -10.41 32.40 -9.80
N HIS A 373 -9.46 31.51 -9.51
CA HIS A 373 -9.18 30.29 -10.28
C HIS A 373 -9.70 29.09 -9.49
N GLN A 374 -10.89 28.61 -9.86
CA GLN A 374 -11.36 27.33 -9.33
C GLN A 374 -10.88 26.20 -10.24
N PRO A 375 -10.18 25.18 -9.70
CA PRO A 375 -9.89 23.96 -10.42
C PRO A 375 -11.21 23.25 -10.76
N HIS A 376 -11.09 22.28 -11.65
CA HIS A 376 -12.18 21.44 -12.11
C HIS A 376 -13.05 20.92 -10.95
N PRO A 377 -14.31 21.34 -10.80
CA PRO A 377 -15.17 20.83 -9.73
C PRO A 377 -15.33 19.32 -9.88
N PHE A 378 -14.98 18.54 -8.85
CA PHE A 378 -14.80 17.08 -9.00
C PHE A 378 -16.08 16.38 -9.44
N HIS A 379 -17.24 16.82 -8.95
CA HIS A 379 -18.54 16.29 -9.33
C HIS A 379 -18.87 16.46 -10.83
N ARG A 380 -18.19 17.38 -11.54
CA ARG A 380 -18.33 17.57 -13.00
C ARG A 380 -17.35 16.73 -13.81
N GLN A 381 -16.43 16.04 -13.15
CA GLN A 381 -15.36 15.29 -13.80
C GLN A 381 -15.65 13.80 -13.99
N PHE A 382 -16.84 13.29 -13.63
CA PHE A 382 -17.16 11.86 -13.81
C PHE A 382 -16.86 11.35 -15.22
N LYS A 383 -17.39 12.03 -16.24
CA LYS A 383 -17.18 11.66 -17.64
C LYS A 383 -15.75 11.95 -18.10
N THR A 384 -15.25 13.15 -17.81
CA THR A 384 -13.92 13.59 -18.29
C THR A 384 -12.81 12.73 -17.72
N TRP A 385 -12.78 12.53 -16.40
CA TRP A 385 -11.72 11.79 -15.71
C TRP A 385 -11.97 10.29 -15.59
N HIS A 386 -13.05 9.79 -16.18
CA HIS A 386 -13.48 8.39 -16.11
C HIS A 386 -13.62 7.88 -14.66
N ILE A 387 -14.35 8.64 -13.84
CA ILE A 387 -14.55 8.29 -12.42
C ILE A 387 -15.70 7.28 -12.33
N THR A 388 -15.43 6.10 -11.78
CA THR A 388 -16.46 5.11 -11.50
C THR A 388 -17.32 5.56 -10.31
N ALA A 389 -18.64 5.57 -10.49
CA ALA A 389 -19.62 5.84 -9.42
C ALA A 389 -20.49 4.59 -9.17
N PRO A 390 -20.15 3.75 -8.18
CA PRO A 390 -20.94 2.57 -7.84
C PRO A 390 -22.39 2.92 -7.46
N PRO A 391 -23.34 1.97 -7.61
CA PRO A 391 -24.73 2.19 -7.24
C PRO A 391 -24.94 2.73 -5.82
N PRO A 392 -24.25 2.23 -4.76
CA PRO A 392 -24.37 2.80 -3.42
C PRO A 392 -23.99 4.29 -3.33
N THR A 393 -22.98 4.73 -4.10
CA THR A 393 -22.58 6.14 -4.18
C THR A 393 -23.68 6.99 -4.80
N ARG A 394 -24.27 6.53 -5.91
CA ARG A 394 -25.36 7.25 -6.59
C ARG A 394 -26.61 7.35 -5.73
N GLN A 395 -26.95 6.27 -5.02
CA GLN A 395 -28.05 6.28 -4.04
C GLN A 395 -27.79 7.28 -2.91
N GLU A 396 -26.54 7.40 -2.46
CA GLU A 396 -26.17 8.38 -1.45
C GLU A 396 -26.37 9.82 -1.97
N PHE A 397 -25.96 10.15 -3.19
CA PHE A 397 -26.24 11.47 -3.78
C PHE A 397 -27.73 11.81 -3.74
N LEU A 398 -28.61 10.87 -4.11
CA LEU A 398 -30.07 11.06 -4.01
C LEU A 398 -30.54 11.27 -2.57
N LYS A 399 -30.03 10.48 -1.62
CA LYS A 399 -30.36 10.59 -0.18
C LYS A 399 -30.07 11.98 0.38
N TYR A 400 -28.99 12.62 -0.07
CA TYR A 400 -28.58 13.95 0.38
C TYR A 400 -29.07 15.09 -0.54
N GLY A 401 -29.93 14.80 -1.53
CA GLY A 401 -30.52 15.81 -2.40
C GLY A 401 -29.59 16.34 -3.50
N GLU A 402 -28.46 15.69 -3.74
CA GLU A 402 -27.44 16.04 -4.75
C GLU A 402 -27.83 15.51 -6.14
N LYS A 403 -29.00 15.93 -6.62
CA LYS A 403 -29.61 15.42 -7.86
C LYS A 403 -28.78 15.73 -9.11
N ASP A 404 -28.03 16.82 -9.10
CA ASP A 404 -27.11 17.23 -10.15
C ASP A 404 -25.89 16.29 -10.20
N VAL A 405 -25.27 16.02 -9.06
CA VAL A 405 -24.15 15.06 -8.94
C VAL A 405 -24.60 13.67 -9.37
N TYR A 406 -25.79 13.25 -8.94
CA TYR A 406 -26.39 11.98 -9.37
C TYR A 406 -26.48 11.88 -10.90
N LYS A 407 -27.04 12.90 -11.58
CA LYS A 407 -27.18 12.91 -13.04
C LYS A 407 -25.84 12.85 -13.77
N LEU A 408 -24.80 13.49 -13.22
CA LEU A 408 -23.46 13.48 -13.80
C LEU A 408 -22.72 12.15 -13.60
N SER A 409 -23.10 11.41 -12.56
CA SER A 409 -22.53 10.10 -12.21
C SER A 409 -23.23 8.90 -12.84
N ALA A 410 -24.39 9.13 -13.46
CA ALA A 410 -25.19 8.12 -14.13
C ALA A 410 -24.66 7.85 -15.54
#